data_AF-A0A6C8GEC5-F1
#
_entry.id   AF-A0A6C8GEC5-F1
#
_cell.length_a   1.000
_cell.length_b   1.000
_cell.length_c   1.000
_cell.angle_alpha   90.00
_cell.angle_beta   90.00
_cell.angle_gamma   90.00
#
_symmetry.space_group_name_H-M   'P 1'
#
loop_
_entity.id
_entity.type
_entity.pdbx_description
1 polymer ?
#
loop_
_entity_poly.entity_id
_entity_poly.type
_entity_poly.pdbx_seq_one_letter_code
_entity_poly.pdbx_strand_id
1 'polypeptide(L)'
;MMKNDILITGGHIIDPARNINEINNLRIINDIIVDADKYPVTSETRIIHADGMIVTPGLIDYHAHVFYDATEGGVRPDMYMPPNGVTTVVDAGSAGTANFDAFYRTVICASKVRIKAFLTVSPPGQTWSQENYDPDNIDENKIHALFRQYRNVLQGLKLKVQTEDIAEYGLKPLTESLRIANDLRCPVAIHSTHPVVPMKELVSLLRRGDIELVSLLRRAAILSLMRFTAKVAPFLLMKALS
;
A
#
# COMPACT_ATOMS: atom_id res chain seq x y z
N MET A 1 0.98 11.66 33.96
CA MET A 1 -0.38 11.49 33.41
C MET A 1 -0.29 10.46 32.29
N MET A 2 -1.17 9.46 32.26
CA MET A 2 -1.22 8.50 31.15
C MET A 2 -1.83 9.22 29.93
N LYS A 3 -1.10 9.28 28.82
CA LYS A 3 -1.60 9.90 27.59
C LYS A 3 -2.47 8.88 26.85
N ASN A 4 -3.59 9.31 26.28
CA ASN A 4 -4.48 8.44 25.50
C ASN A 4 -4.85 7.14 26.23
N ASP A 5 -5.50 7.25 27.40
CA ASP A 5 -6.06 6.11 28.13
C ASP A 5 -7.49 5.82 27.65
N ILE A 6 -7.65 4.77 26.86
CA ILE A 6 -8.94 4.37 26.26
C ILE A 6 -9.23 2.92 26.64
N LEU A 7 -10.39 2.65 27.21
CA LEU A 7 -10.92 1.31 27.47
C LEU A 7 -12.11 1.05 26.55
N ILE A 8 -11.98 0.07 25.66
CA ILE A 8 -13.06 -0.45 24.83
C ILE A 8 -13.66 -1.66 25.55
N THR A 9 -14.96 -1.67 25.81
CA THR A 9 -15.62 -2.73 26.58
C THR A 9 -16.59 -3.57 25.75
N GLY A 10 -16.65 -4.87 26.02
CA GLY A 10 -17.68 -5.77 25.48
C GLY A 10 -17.63 -6.00 23.96
N GLY A 11 -16.52 -5.63 23.31
CA GLY A 11 -16.36 -5.74 21.87
C GLY A 11 -16.08 -7.17 21.42
N HIS A 12 -16.54 -7.55 20.23
CA HIS A 12 -16.12 -8.78 19.56
C HIS A 12 -14.75 -8.54 18.92
N ILE A 13 -13.69 -8.90 19.64
CA ILE A 13 -12.31 -8.69 19.21
C ILE A 13 -11.91 -9.79 18.22
N ILE A 14 -11.51 -9.36 17.01
CA ILE A 14 -11.02 -10.24 15.94
C ILE A 14 -9.60 -9.80 15.58
N ASP A 15 -8.60 -10.59 15.95
CA ASP A 15 -7.20 -10.40 15.55
C ASP A 15 -6.62 -11.72 15.00
N PRO A 16 -6.63 -11.90 13.68
CA PRO A 16 -6.11 -13.11 13.04
C PRO A 16 -4.61 -13.34 13.27
N ALA A 17 -3.82 -12.29 13.44
CA ALA A 17 -2.38 -12.41 13.64
C ALA A 17 -2.04 -13.02 15.01
N ARG A 18 -2.96 -12.85 15.97
CA ARG A 18 -2.86 -13.41 17.33
C ARG A 18 -3.81 -14.58 17.57
N ASN A 19 -4.57 -15.00 16.56
CA ASN A 19 -5.61 -16.02 16.65
C ASN A 19 -6.67 -15.72 17.73
N ILE A 20 -7.11 -14.45 17.80
CA ILE A 20 -8.15 -13.98 18.73
C ILE A 20 -9.48 -13.82 17.99
N ASN A 21 -10.54 -14.38 18.56
CA ASN A 21 -11.92 -14.26 18.09
C ASN A 21 -12.87 -14.49 19.27
N GLU A 22 -13.09 -13.45 20.07
CA GLU A 22 -13.85 -13.55 21.34
C GLU A 22 -14.48 -12.21 21.74
N ILE A 23 -15.43 -12.25 22.67
CA ILE A 23 -15.97 -11.04 23.30
C ILE A 23 -15.07 -10.70 24.49
N ASN A 24 -14.43 -9.53 24.46
CA ASN A 24 -13.52 -9.11 25.52
C ASN A 24 -13.34 -7.57 25.54
N ASN A 25 -12.58 -7.07 26.52
CA ASN A 25 -12.21 -5.67 26.64
C ASN A 25 -10.82 -5.44 26.04
N LEU A 26 -10.58 -4.22 25.53
CA LEU A 26 -9.28 -3.80 24.99
C LEU A 26 -8.90 -2.45 25.57
N ARG A 27 -7.64 -2.29 26.00
CA ARG A 27 -7.15 -1.02 26.53
C ARG A 27 -5.98 -0.48 25.74
N ILE A 28 -6.00 0.82 25.51
CA ILE A 28 -4.95 1.59 24.85
C ILE A 28 -4.42 2.58 25.88
N ILE A 29 -3.11 2.59 26.10
CA ILE A 29 -2.41 3.57 26.95
C ILE A 29 -1.12 3.97 26.23
N ASN A 30 -0.89 5.28 26.11
CA ASN A 30 0.26 5.86 25.39
C ASN A 30 0.42 5.28 23.97
N ASP A 31 -0.70 5.13 23.26
CA ASP A 31 -0.78 4.58 21.89
C ASP A 31 -0.36 3.09 21.76
N ILE A 32 -0.33 2.36 22.87
CA ILE A 32 0.00 0.93 22.92
C ILE A 32 -1.20 0.14 23.46
N ILE A 33 -1.49 -1.01 22.84
CA ILE A 33 -2.48 -1.96 23.36
C ILE A 33 -1.88 -2.68 24.56
N VAL A 34 -2.58 -2.60 25.69
CA VAL A 34 -2.22 -3.26 26.94
C VAL A 34 -3.34 -4.19 27.39
N ASP A 35 -3.01 -5.10 28.29
CA ASP A 35 -4.03 -5.90 28.99
C ASP A 35 -5.02 -4.96 29.71
N ALA A 36 -6.32 -5.19 29.48
CA ALA A 36 -7.39 -4.31 29.91
C ALA A 36 -7.51 -4.20 31.43
N ASP A 37 -7.15 -5.28 32.15
CA ASP A 37 -7.28 -5.38 33.60
C ASP A 37 -5.97 -5.02 34.33
N LYS A 38 -4.89 -4.77 33.58
CA LYS A 38 -3.57 -4.48 34.15
C LYS A 38 -3.49 -3.17 34.93
N TYR A 39 -4.34 -2.19 34.61
CA TYR A 39 -4.33 -0.87 35.22
C TYR A 39 -5.73 -0.46 35.69
N PRO A 40 -5.85 0.23 36.84
CA PRO A 40 -7.14 0.69 37.32
C PRO A 40 -7.79 1.66 36.34
N VAL A 41 -9.12 1.60 36.23
CA VAL A 41 -9.92 2.64 35.56
C VAL A 41 -9.92 3.88 36.43
N THR A 42 -9.69 5.04 35.82
CA THR A 42 -9.66 6.34 36.52
C THR A 42 -10.67 7.30 35.87
N SER A 43 -10.87 8.47 36.47
CA SER A 43 -11.70 9.53 35.87
C SER A 43 -11.18 10.03 34.51
N GLU A 44 -9.89 9.83 34.23
CA GLU A 44 -9.25 10.22 32.96
C GLU A 44 -9.39 9.13 31.87
N THR A 45 -9.85 7.93 32.23
CA THR A 45 -9.99 6.82 31.29
C THR A 45 -11.21 7.05 30.41
N ARG A 46 -11.00 7.19 29.11
CA ARG A 46 -12.09 7.28 28.14
C ARG A 46 -12.67 5.89 27.88
N ILE A 47 -13.93 5.68 28.22
CA ILE A 47 -14.63 4.41 28.01
C ILE A 47 -15.41 4.45 26.69
N ILE A 48 -15.29 3.38 25.90
CA ILE A 48 -16.05 3.16 24.65
C ILE A 48 -16.78 1.82 24.79
N HIS A 49 -18.11 1.85 24.79
CA HIS A 49 -18.93 0.64 24.82
C HIS A 49 -19.09 0.09 23.40
N ALA A 50 -18.65 -1.15 23.19
CA ALA A 50 -18.61 -1.82 21.88
C ALA A 50 -19.46 -3.10 21.86
N ASP A 51 -20.43 -3.22 22.76
CA ASP A 51 -21.35 -4.36 22.82
C ASP A 51 -22.04 -4.59 21.47
N GLY A 52 -21.94 -5.82 20.95
CA GLY A 52 -22.47 -6.19 19.63
C GLY A 52 -21.71 -5.59 18.43
N MET A 53 -20.58 -4.91 18.65
CA MET A 53 -19.72 -4.36 17.60
C MET A 53 -18.45 -5.20 17.43
N ILE A 54 -17.87 -5.14 16.22
CA ILE A 54 -16.57 -5.74 15.91
C ILE A 54 -15.46 -4.76 16.26
N VAL A 55 -14.44 -5.27 16.96
CA VAL A 55 -13.18 -4.57 17.22
C VAL A 55 -12.08 -5.34 16.51
N THR A 56 -11.40 -4.72 15.56
CA THR A 56 -10.39 -5.36 14.71
C THR A 56 -9.16 -4.45 14.60
N PRO A 57 -7.96 -5.00 14.32
CA PRO A 57 -6.86 -4.18 13.84
C PRO A 57 -7.33 -3.26 12.70
N GLY A 58 -6.91 -2.00 12.75
CA GLY A 58 -7.24 -1.06 11.69
C GLY A 58 -6.82 -1.59 10.32
N LEU A 59 -7.68 -1.44 9.33
CA LEU A 59 -7.48 -2.03 8.01
C LEU A 59 -6.30 -1.37 7.30
N ILE A 60 -5.61 -2.17 6.48
CA ILE A 60 -4.54 -1.72 5.61
C ILE A 60 -5.04 -1.77 4.17
N ASP A 61 -5.22 -0.60 3.55
CA ASP A 61 -5.44 -0.52 2.12
C ASP A 61 -4.08 -0.55 1.41
N TYR A 62 -3.78 -1.67 0.75
CA TYR A 62 -2.46 -1.89 0.15
C TYR A 62 -2.31 -1.24 -1.23
N HIS A 63 -3.36 -0.67 -1.80
CA HIS A 63 -3.30 -0.04 -3.11
C HIS A 63 -4.27 1.12 -3.20
N ALA A 64 -3.75 2.32 -3.00
CA ALA A 64 -4.46 3.56 -3.31
C ALA A 64 -3.53 4.56 -3.99
N HIS A 65 -4.12 5.62 -4.53
CA HIS A 65 -3.37 6.77 -5.03
C HIS A 65 -3.75 7.97 -4.17
N VAL A 66 -2.85 8.42 -3.31
CA VAL A 66 -3.15 9.44 -2.28
C VAL A 66 -2.37 10.73 -2.45
N PHE A 67 -1.55 10.87 -3.49
CA PHE A 67 -0.89 12.15 -3.82
C PHE A 67 -1.88 13.17 -4.44
N TYR A 68 -2.89 13.54 -3.66
CA TYR A 68 -3.97 14.44 -4.05
C TYR A 68 -3.46 15.85 -4.38
N ASP A 69 -4.23 16.58 -5.20
CA ASP A 69 -3.92 17.91 -5.77
C ASP A 69 -2.66 17.98 -6.68
N ALA A 70 -1.80 16.96 -6.68
CA ALA A 70 -0.61 16.86 -7.55
C ALA A 70 -0.71 15.78 -8.63
N THR A 71 -1.63 14.82 -8.47
CA THR A 71 -1.88 13.73 -9.44
C THR A 71 -3.36 13.67 -9.81
N GLU A 72 -3.66 13.27 -11.05
CA GLU A 72 -5.03 13.23 -11.59
C GLU A 72 -5.95 12.30 -10.78
N GLY A 73 -5.44 11.13 -10.35
CA GLY A 73 -6.19 10.12 -9.60
C GLY A 73 -6.06 10.19 -8.08
N GLY A 74 -5.37 11.20 -7.54
CA GLY A 74 -5.05 11.27 -6.12
C GLY A 74 -6.25 11.60 -5.24
N VAL A 75 -6.52 10.79 -4.21
CA VAL A 75 -7.60 11.01 -3.23
C VAL A 75 -7.06 11.49 -1.89
N ARG A 76 -7.86 12.28 -1.15
CA ARG A 76 -7.49 12.79 0.18
C ARG A 76 -7.60 11.67 1.23
N PRO A 77 -6.49 11.16 1.78
CA PRO A 77 -6.50 9.95 2.60
C PRO A 77 -7.36 10.09 3.87
N ASP A 78 -7.27 11.24 4.56
CA ASP A 78 -8.01 11.46 5.80
C ASP A 78 -9.54 11.59 5.60
N MET A 79 -10.00 11.82 4.37
CA MET A 79 -11.43 11.85 4.05
C MET A 79 -11.98 10.46 3.68
N TYR A 80 -11.18 9.64 2.99
CA TYR A 80 -11.66 8.36 2.45
C TYR A 80 -11.31 7.16 3.33
N MET A 81 -10.17 7.18 4.04
CA MET A 81 -9.67 5.98 4.73
C MET A 81 -10.36 5.75 6.08
N PRO A 82 -10.39 6.71 7.05
CA PRO A 82 -10.95 6.44 8.38
C PRO A 82 -12.43 6.01 8.39
N PRO A 83 -13.34 6.60 7.57
CA PRO A 83 -14.73 6.15 7.52
C PRO A 83 -14.91 4.69 7.09
N ASN A 84 -13.94 4.13 6.37
CA ASN A 84 -13.93 2.74 5.93
C ASN A 84 -13.09 1.82 6.84
N GLY A 85 -12.70 2.30 8.03
CA GLY A 85 -11.89 1.54 8.98
C GLY A 85 -10.42 1.38 8.58
N VAL A 86 -9.98 2.08 7.52
CA VAL A 86 -8.59 2.03 7.03
C VAL A 86 -7.75 3.02 7.84
N THR A 87 -6.74 2.48 8.54
CA THR A 87 -5.81 3.28 9.36
C THR A 87 -4.43 3.38 8.73
N THR A 88 -4.11 2.50 7.77
CA THR A 88 -2.87 2.53 7.01
C THR A 88 -3.18 2.37 5.53
N VAL A 89 -2.52 3.15 4.69
CA VAL A 89 -2.62 3.04 3.23
C VAL A 89 -1.23 2.95 2.60
N VAL A 90 -1.11 2.19 1.52
CA VAL A 90 0.08 2.12 0.68
C VAL A 90 -0.21 2.79 -0.65
N ASP A 91 0.44 3.94 -0.89
CA ASP A 91 0.38 4.64 -2.17
C ASP A 91 1.04 3.80 -3.27
N ALA A 92 0.31 3.54 -4.34
CA ALA A 92 0.67 2.63 -5.41
C ALA A 92 1.50 3.31 -6.51
N GLY A 93 2.43 4.21 -6.11
CA GLY A 93 3.36 4.87 -7.02
C GLY A 93 2.80 6.11 -7.69
N SER A 94 2.04 6.92 -6.98
CA SER A 94 1.59 8.23 -7.48
C SER A 94 2.75 9.20 -7.68
N ALA A 95 3.80 9.11 -6.85
CA ALA A 95 4.99 9.95 -6.94
C ALA A 95 6.21 9.20 -7.46
N GLY A 96 7.00 9.89 -8.29
CA GLY A 96 8.29 9.46 -8.82
C GLY A 96 9.44 10.29 -8.26
N THR A 97 10.63 10.12 -8.84
CA THR A 97 11.84 10.78 -8.34
C THR A 97 11.77 12.31 -8.40
N ALA A 98 10.96 12.91 -9.28
CA ALA A 98 10.86 14.35 -9.44
C ALA A 98 10.02 15.01 -8.33
N ASN A 99 9.06 14.30 -7.74
CA ASN A 99 8.04 14.88 -6.86
C ASN A 99 7.80 14.13 -5.54
N PHE A 100 8.52 13.04 -5.25
CA PHE A 100 8.36 12.30 -3.99
C PHE A 100 8.58 13.15 -2.74
N ASP A 101 9.55 14.07 -2.78
CA ASP A 101 9.80 15.05 -1.74
C ASP A 101 8.57 15.91 -1.41
N ALA A 102 7.84 16.35 -2.44
CA ALA A 102 6.61 17.10 -2.28
C ALA A 102 5.52 16.20 -1.68
N PHE A 103 5.34 15.00 -2.23
CA PHE A 103 4.38 14.01 -1.70
C PHE A 103 4.59 13.72 -0.21
N TYR A 104 5.86 13.53 0.18
CA TYR A 104 6.22 13.29 1.57
C TYR A 104 5.78 14.45 2.46
N ARG A 105 6.11 15.69 2.09
CA ARG A 105 5.84 16.87 2.91
C ARG A 105 4.36 17.26 2.94
N THR A 106 3.68 17.24 1.80
CA THR A 106 2.33 17.80 1.67
C THR A 106 1.23 16.80 1.99
N VAL A 107 1.52 15.49 1.87
CA VAL A 107 0.52 14.44 2.11
C VAL A 107 0.96 13.50 3.23
N ILE A 108 2.11 12.83 3.10
CA ILE A 108 2.49 11.76 4.05
C ILE A 108 2.65 12.31 5.47
N CYS A 109 3.35 13.44 5.63
CA CYS A 109 3.52 14.07 6.94
C CYS A 109 2.26 14.76 7.47
N ALA A 110 1.36 15.17 6.58
CA ALA A 110 0.17 15.94 6.94
C ALA A 110 -1.03 15.05 7.32
N SER A 111 -1.01 13.78 6.93
CA SER A 111 -2.13 12.85 7.12
C SER A 111 -2.17 12.25 8.53
N LYS A 112 -3.38 12.04 9.04
CA LYS A 112 -3.63 11.24 10.26
C LYS A 112 -3.56 9.73 9.98
N VAL A 113 -3.88 9.33 8.75
CA VAL A 113 -3.72 7.96 8.27
C VAL A 113 -2.24 7.68 8.10
N ARG A 114 -1.79 6.47 8.46
CA ARG A 114 -0.41 6.07 8.21
C ARG A 114 -0.22 5.80 6.72
N ILE A 115 0.66 6.56 6.06
CA ILE A 115 0.93 6.37 4.63
C ILE A 115 2.29 5.72 4.43
N LYS A 116 2.31 4.62 3.68
CA LYS A 116 3.49 4.04 3.02
C LYS A 116 3.37 4.28 1.53
N ALA A 117 4.44 4.06 0.78
CA ALA A 117 4.41 4.30 -0.67
C ALA A 117 5.34 3.34 -1.42
N PHE A 118 4.94 2.97 -2.63
CA PHE A 118 5.89 2.59 -3.66
C PHE A 118 6.38 3.84 -4.39
N LEU A 119 7.63 3.82 -4.85
CA LEU A 119 8.17 4.86 -5.73
C LEU A 119 8.03 4.38 -7.18
N THR A 120 7.28 5.11 -8.00
CA THR A 120 7.28 4.78 -9.44
C THR A 120 8.62 5.16 -10.06
N VAL A 121 9.10 4.33 -10.99
CA VAL A 121 10.38 4.59 -11.69
C VAL A 121 10.26 5.71 -12.72
N SER A 122 9.04 6.08 -13.10
CA SER A 122 8.76 7.27 -13.91
C SER A 122 9.02 8.54 -13.09
N PRO A 123 9.95 9.45 -13.46
CA PRO A 123 10.26 10.64 -12.66
C PRO A 123 9.07 11.53 -12.29
N PRO A 124 8.14 11.90 -13.21
CA PRO A 124 6.98 12.70 -12.84
C PRO A 124 5.95 11.92 -12.02
N GLY A 125 6.04 10.60 -11.97
CA GLY A 125 4.98 9.73 -11.45
C GLY A 125 3.67 9.88 -12.21
N GLN A 126 2.56 9.65 -11.53
CA GLN A 126 1.24 9.58 -12.15
C GLN A 126 0.56 10.95 -12.21
N THR A 127 1.25 11.97 -12.73
CA THR A 127 0.65 13.31 -12.90
C THR A 127 -0.46 13.34 -13.95
N TRP A 128 -0.48 12.35 -14.86
CA TRP A 128 -1.47 12.19 -15.93
C TRP A 128 -1.86 10.72 -16.08
N SER A 129 -2.94 10.47 -16.83
CA SER A 129 -3.47 9.13 -17.13
C SER A 129 -2.44 8.14 -17.70
N GLN A 130 -1.51 8.61 -18.54
CA GLN A 130 -0.40 7.82 -19.10
C GLN A 130 0.90 8.14 -18.38
N GLU A 131 1.64 7.10 -18.00
CA GLU A 131 2.94 7.22 -17.35
C GLU A 131 4.03 6.93 -18.37
N ASN A 132 5.03 7.81 -18.44
CA ASN A 132 6.19 7.59 -19.31
C ASN A 132 7.24 6.76 -18.56
N TYR A 133 7.51 5.55 -19.05
CA TYR A 133 8.54 4.66 -18.52
C TYR A 133 9.75 4.50 -19.46
N ASP A 134 10.11 5.57 -20.17
CA ASP A 134 11.37 5.63 -20.90
C ASP A 134 12.54 5.20 -19.98
N PRO A 135 13.23 4.10 -20.31
CA PRO A 135 14.36 3.61 -19.52
C PRO A 135 15.46 4.64 -19.34
N ASP A 136 15.63 5.56 -20.29
CA ASP A 136 16.70 6.57 -20.25
C ASP A 136 16.37 7.69 -19.25
N ASN A 137 15.10 7.81 -18.82
CA ASN A 137 14.66 8.72 -17.78
C ASN A 137 14.69 8.11 -16.37
N ILE A 138 15.01 6.83 -16.21
CA ILE A 138 15.10 6.18 -14.90
C ILE A 138 16.35 6.69 -14.16
N ASP A 139 16.15 7.59 -13.21
CA ASP A 139 17.23 8.14 -12.38
C ASP A 139 17.55 7.23 -11.18
N GLU A 140 18.35 6.19 -11.42
CA GLU A 140 18.79 5.24 -10.40
C GLU A 140 19.44 5.95 -9.20
N ASN A 141 20.33 6.91 -9.44
CA ASN A 141 21.02 7.62 -8.36
C ASN A 141 20.04 8.31 -7.41
N LYS A 142 19.01 8.94 -7.97
CA LYS A 142 17.96 9.60 -7.19
C LYS A 142 17.03 8.61 -6.51
N ILE A 143 16.71 7.47 -7.15
CA ILE A 143 16.00 6.37 -6.49
C ILE A 143 16.78 5.92 -5.24
N HIS A 144 18.07 5.64 -5.36
CA HIS A 144 18.90 5.23 -4.21
C HIS A 144 18.97 6.32 -3.12
N ALA A 145 19.03 7.60 -3.50
CA ALA A 145 18.97 8.70 -2.55
C ALA A 145 17.64 8.72 -1.77
N LEU A 146 16.52 8.61 -2.47
CA LEU A 146 15.18 8.60 -1.86
C LEU A 146 14.98 7.38 -0.95
N PHE A 147 15.44 6.20 -1.34
CA PHE A 147 15.36 5.01 -0.48
C PHE A 147 16.20 5.14 0.79
N ARG A 148 17.36 5.80 0.74
CA ARG A 148 18.15 6.11 1.94
C ARG A 148 17.42 7.08 2.86
N GLN A 149 16.86 8.14 2.29
CA GLN A 149 16.19 9.21 3.04
C GLN A 149 14.83 8.78 3.62
N TYR A 150 14.05 8.01 2.85
CA TYR A 150 12.66 7.66 3.16
C TYR A 150 12.44 6.17 3.41
N ARG A 151 13.48 5.48 3.90
CA ARG A 151 13.47 4.03 4.21
C ARG A 151 12.29 3.53 5.04
N ASN A 152 11.72 4.40 5.88
CA ASN A 152 10.58 4.05 6.73
C ASN A 152 9.24 4.20 6.01
N VAL A 153 9.19 4.82 4.83
CA VAL A 153 7.97 5.08 4.05
C VAL A 153 7.96 4.24 2.78
N LEU A 154 9.07 4.25 2.04
CA LEU A 154 9.19 3.53 0.78
C LEU A 154 9.20 2.01 0.99
N GLN A 155 8.28 1.32 0.33
CA GLN A 155 8.12 -0.15 0.40
C GLN A 155 8.71 -0.88 -0.80
N GLY A 156 8.96 -0.18 -1.92
CA GLY A 156 9.49 -0.78 -3.13
C GLY A 156 9.35 0.13 -4.35
N LEU A 157 9.68 -0.41 -5.51
CA LEU A 157 9.48 0.29 -6.79
C LEU A 157 8.12 -0.06 -7.40
N LYS A 158 7.58 0.84 -8.21
CA LYS A 158 6.33 0.65 -8.96
C LYS A 158 6.57 0.90 -10.44
N LEU A 159 5.87 0.13 -11.27
CA LEU A 159 5.62 0.48 -12.67
C LEU A 159 4.32 -0.15 -13.17
N LYS A 160 3.77 0.40 -14.26
CA LYS A 160 2.71 -0.21 -15.06
C LYS A 160 3.36 -0.91 -16.24
N VAL A 161 3.12 -2.21 -16.36
CA VAL A 161 3.61 -3.07 -17.43
C VAL A 161 2.44 -3.37 -18.35
N GLN A 162 1.98 -2.35 -19.06
CA GLN A 162 0.89 -2.44 -20.03
C GLN A 162 1.23 -1.70 -21.32
N THR A 163 0.58 -2.11 -22.40
CA THR A 163 0.89 -1.68 -23.78
C THR A 163 0.89 -0.17 -23.91
N GLU A 164 -0.05 0.50 -23.27
CA GLU A 164 -0.23 1.94 -23.35
C GLU A 164 0.95 2.73 -22.75
N ASP A 165 1.71 2.13 -21.83
CA ASP A 165 2.78 2.81 -21.09
C ASP A 165 4.20 2.37 -21.50
N ILE A 166 4.36 1.15 -22.05
CA ILE A 166 5.70 0.57 -22.31
C ILE A 166 5.88 -0.09 -23.68
N ALA A 167 4.89 -0.05 -24.58
CA ALA A 167 4.98 -0.78 -25.87
C ALA A 167 6.23 -0.44 -26.69
N GLU A 168 6.64 0.83 -26.72
CA GLU A 168 7.82 1.28 -27.47
C GLU A 168 9.15 0.78 -26.87
N TYR A 169 9.16 0.45 -25.58
CA TYR A 169 10.36 0.03 -24.84
C TYR A 169 10.41 -1.49 -24.58
N GLY A 170 9.31 -2.20 -24.87
CA GLY A 170 9.14 -3.61 -24.49
C GLY A 170 9.31 -3.79 -22.98
N LEU A 171 10.04 -4.83 -22.58
CA LEU A 171 10.26 -5.14 -21.15
C LEU A 171 11.48 -4.44 -20.52
N LYS A 172 12.21 -3.60 -21.28
CA LYS A 172 13.40 -2.90 -20.78
C LYS A 172 13.15 -2.11 -19.49
N PRO A 173 12.04 -1.36 -19.33
CA PRO A 173 11.76 -0.65 -18.08
C PRO A 173 11.59 -1.60 -16.88
N LEU A 174 10.97 -2.75 -17.09
CA LEU A 174 10.78 -3.77 -16.05
C LEU A 174 12.11 -4.42 -15.66
N THR A 175 12.92 -4.83 -16.64
CA THR A 175 14.21 -5.47 -16.35
C THR A 175 15.15 -4.53 -15.60
N GLU A 176 15.14 -3.24 -15.95
CA GLU A 176 15.95 -2.24 -15.25
C GLU A 176 15.44 -1.99 -13.83
N SER A 177 14.13 -1.87 -13.66
CA SER A 177 13.50 -1.74 -12.34
C SER A 177 13.82 -2.92 -11.42
N LEU A 178 13.80 -4.16 -11.96
CA LEU A 178 14.16 -5.36 -11.20
C LEU A 178 15.64 -5.36 -10.79
N ARG A 179 16.54 -4.88 -11.65
CA ARG A 179 17.96 -4.71 -11.32
C ARG A 179 18.15 -3.74 -10.16
N ILE A 180 17.60 -2.53 -10.27
CA ILE A 180 17.68 -1.50 -9.22
C ILE A 180 17.06 -2.01 -7.91
N ALA A 181 15.92 -2.70 -7.99
CA ALA A 181 15.26 -3.29 -6.83
C ALA A 181 16.07 -4.42 -6.17
N ASN A 182 16.91 -5.15 -6.91
CA ASN A 182 17.86 -6.11 -6.31
C ASN A 182 18.91 -5.37 -5.47
N ASP A 183 19.46 -4.27 -6.00
CA ASP A 183 20.48 -3.47 -5.32
C ASP A 183 19.92 -2.82 -4.03
N LEU A 184 18.66 -2.37 -4.07
CA LEU A 184 17.94 -1.81 -2.92
C LEU A 184 17.38 -2.86 -1.96
N ARG A 185 17.37 -4.14 -2.35
CA ARG A 185 16.73 -5.25 -1.62
C ARG A 185 15.26 -4.97 -1.32
N CYS A 186 14.54 -4.41 -2.29
CA CYS A 186 13.12 -4.10 -2.18
C CYS A 186 12.30 -4.86 -3.24
N PRO A 187 10.99 -5.04 -3.01
CA PRO A 187 10.08 -5.57 -4.02
C PRO A 187 9.83 -4.57 -5.15
N VAL A 188 9.42 -5.11 -6.30
CA VAL A 188 8.80 -4.36 -7.40
C VAL A 188 7.32 -4.72 -7.43
N ALA A 189 6.47 -3.69 -7.40
CA ALA A 189 5.05 -3.80 -7.66
C ALA A 189 4.76 -3.46 -9.13
N ILE A 190 4.14 -4.38 -9.87
CA ILE A 190 3.71 -4.15 -11.25
C ILE A 190 2.20 -4.04 -11.32
N HIS A 191 1.71 -3.23 -12.26
CA HIS A 191 0.30 -3.24 -12.68
C HIS A 191 0.21 -3.64 -14.14
N SER A 192 -0.61 -4.63 -14.48
CA SER A 192 -0.74 -5.11 -15.86
C SER A 192 -2.19 -5.40 -16.22
N THR A 193 -2.85 -4.46 -16.92
CA THR A 193 -4.19 -4.67 -17.50
C THR A 193 -4.08 -5.33 -18.89
N HIS A 194 -3.27 -4.73 -19.77
CA HIS A 194 -3.03 -5.18 -21.13
C HIS A 194 -1.51 -5.35 -21.34
N PRO A 195 -0.91 -6.43 -20.80
CA PRO A 195 0.54 -6.59 -20.82
C PRO A 195 1.08 -6.69 -22.25
N VAL A 196 2.28 -6.15 -22.48
CA VAL A 196 2.98 -6.22 -23.78
C VAL A 196 3.44 -7.63 -24.15
N VAL A 197 3.50 -8.53 -23.16
CA VAL A 197 3.84 -9.95 -23.30
C VAL A 197 2.78 -10.81 -22.61
N PRO A 198 2.68 -12.11 -22.92
CA PRO A 198 1.78 -13.00 -22.18
C PRO A 198 2.03 -12.96 -20.67
N MET A 199 0.96 -12.97 -19.86
CA MET A 199 1.05 -12.90 -18.39
C MET A 199 2.00 -13.94 -17.78
N LYS A 200 2.06 -15.15 -18.34
CA LYS A 200 2.97 -16.21 -17.88
C LYS A 200 4.44 -15.79 -18.01
N GLU A 201 4.79 -15.12 -19.11
CA GLU A 201 6.13 -14.60 -19.35
C GLU A 201 6.44 -13.47 -18.38
N LEU A 202 5.52 -12.52 -18.22
CA LEU A 202 5.65 -11.40 -17.28
C LEU A 202 5.90 -11.87 -15.83
N VAL A 203 5.06 -12.77 -15.33
CA VAL A 203 5.19 -13.31 -13.97
C VAL A 203 6.47 -14.15 -13.81
N SER A 204 6.98 -14.76 -14.88
CA SER A 204 8.24 -15.53 -14.80
C SER A 204 9.48 -14.67 -14.53
N LEU A 205 9.41 -13.37 -14.83
CA LEU A 205 10.48 -12.39 -14.54
C LEU A 205 10.46 -11.88 -13.10
N LEU A 206 9.33 -12.01 -12.42
CA LEU A 206 9.17 -11.54 -11.04
C LEU A 206 9.87 -12.46 -10.04
N ARG A 207 10.45 -11.85 -9.01
CA ARG A 207 11.14 -12.55 -7.91
C ARG A 207 10.16 -12.87 -6.80
N ARG A 208 10.61 -13.69 -5.85
CA ARG A 208 9.84 -13.92 -4.62
C ARG A 208 9.69 -12.61 -3.86
N GLY A 209 8.45 -12.23 -3.56
CA GLY A 209 8.13 -10.99 -2.84
C GLY A 209 7.84 -9.79 -3.75
N ASP A 210 8.10 -9.89 -5.06
CA ASP A 210 7.53 -8.95 -6.02
C ASP A 210 6.01 -9.12 -6.08
N ILE A 211 5.32 -8.05 -6.48
CA ILE A 211 3.87 -7.91 -6.32
C ILE A 211 3.25 -7.64 -7.69
N GLU A 212 2.22 -8.39 -8.02
CA GLU A 212 1.41 -8.15 -9.19
C GLU A 212 0.05 -7.61 -8.76
N LEU A 213 -0.24 -6.39 -9.19
CA LEU A 213 -1.49 -5.68 -8.95
C LEU A 213 -2.32 -5.79 -10.23
N VAL A 214 -3.40 -6.57 -10.18
CA VAL A 214 -4.22 -6.82 -11.36
C VAL A 214 -5.60 -6.20 -11.18
N SER A 215 -5.99 -5.35 -12.13
CA SER A 215 -7.38 -4.97 -12.34
C SER A 215 -8.09 -6.10 -13.10
N LEU A 216 -8.57 -7.12 -12.39
CA LEU A 216 -9.27 -8.25 -12.99
C LEU A 216 -10.72 -7.88 -13.35
N LEU A 217 -10.94 -7.45 -14.59
CA LEU A 217 -12.29 -7.21 -15.13
C LEU A 217 -13.09 -8.51 -15.43
N ARG A 218 -12.49 -9.71 -15.29
CA ARG A 218 -13.16 -11.00 -15.61
C ARG A 218 -12.85 -12.13 -14.61
N ARG A 219 -13.90 -12.71 -14.01
CA ARG A 219 -13.86 -13.76 -12.97
C ARG A 219 -13.02 -15.00 -13.32
N ALA A 220 -12.89 -15.38 -14.59
CA ALA A 220 -12.21 -16.62 -15.00
C ALA A 220 -10.68 -16.58 -14.87
N ALA A 221 -10.06 -15.39 -14.90
CA ALA A 221 -8.61 -15.24 -14.76
C ALA A 221 -8.12 -15.42 -13.31
N ILE A 222 -9.01 -15.25 -12.32
CA ILE A 222 -8.73 -15.33 -10.87
C ILE A 222 -8.16 -16.68 -10.46
N LEU A 223 -8.77 -17.78 -10.94
CA LEU A 223 -8.38 -19.14 -10.58
C LEU A 223 -7.10 -19.62 -11.28
N SER A 224 -6.76 -19.01 -12.42
CA SER A 224 -5.54 -19.32 -13.17
C SER A 224 -4.32 -18.78 -12.43
N LEU A 225 -4.27 -17.47 -12.15
CA LEU A 225 -3.10 -16.83 -11.52
C LEU A 225 -2.74 -17.42 -10.14
N MET A 226 -3.73 -17.69 -9.29
CA MET A 226 -3.50 -18.30 -7.96
C MET A 226 -2.94 -19.72 -8.04
N ARG A 227 -3.11 -20.43 -9.16
CA ARG A 227 -2.57 -21.79 -9.36
C ARG A 227 -1.16 -21.80 -9.97
N PHE A 228 -0.69 -20.68 -10.55
CA PHE A 228 0.48 -20.71 -11.43
C PHE A 228 1.82 -20.35 -10.77
N THR A 229 1.89 -19.54 -9.70
CA THR A 229 3.19 -19.30 -9.03
C THR A 229 3.08 -19.07 -7.52
N ALA A 230 3.81 -19.87 -6.73
CA ALA A 230 4.00 -19.65 -5.29
C ALA A 230 5.05 -18.56 -4.97
N LYS A 231 5.41 -17.73 -5.96
CA LYS A 231 6.49 -16.74 -5.86
C LYS A 231 5.97 -15.32 -5.64
N VAL A 232 4.83 -14.97 -6.24
CA VAL A 232 4.26 -13.61 -6.25
C VAL A 232 3.06 -13.56 -5.31
N ALA A 233 2.89 -12.46 -4.58
CA ALA A 233 1.68 -12.24 -3.78
C ALA A 233 0.62 -11.54 -4.67
N PRO A 234 -0.45 -12.24 -5.11
CA PRO A 234 -1.52 -11.59 -5.86
C PRO A 234 -2.37 -10.74 -4.92
N PHE A 235 -2.58 -9.46 -5.26
CA PHE A 235 -3.58 -8.63 -4.60
C PHE A 235 -4.71 -8.31 -5.58
N LEU A 236 -5.92 -8.77 -5.25
CA LEU A 236 -7.13 -8.46 -6.02
C LEU A 236 -7.76 -7.18 -5.51
N LEU A 237 -7.92 -6.20 -6.41
CA LEU A 237 -8.84 -5.09 -6.21
C LEU A 237 -10.13 -5.41 -7.01
N MET A 238 -11.21 -5.79 -6.32
CA MET A 238 -12.53 -5.89 -6.94
C MET A 238 -13.12 -4.49 -7.09
N LYS A 239 -13.14 -3.95 -8.32
CA LYS A 239 -14.00 -2.80 -8.63
C LYS A 239 -15.45 -3.30 -8.58
N ALA A 240 -16.19 -2.91 -7.54
CA ALA A 240 -17.62 -3.15 -7.46
C ALA A 240 -18.30 -2.47 -8.66
N LEU A 241 -18.64 -3.25 -9.67
CA LEU A 241 -19.65 -2.86 -10.65
C LEU A 241 -20.99 -3.25 -10.02
N SER A 242 -21.80 -2.23 -9.74
CA SER A 242 -23.22 -2.33 -9.43
C SER A 242 -23.96 -3.20 -10.44
#